data_AF-A0A9D7H2C7-F1
#
_entry.id   AF-A0A9D7H2C7-F1
#
_cell.length_a   1.000
_cell.length_b   1.000
_cell.length_c   1.000
_cell.angle_alpha   90.00
_cell.angle_beta   90.00
_cell.angle_gamma   90.00
#
_symmetry.space_group_name_H-M   'P 1'
#
loop_
_entity.id
_entity.type
_entity.pdbx_description
1 polymer ?
#
loop_
_entity_poly.entity_id
_entity_poly.type
_entity_poly.pdbx_seq_one_letter_code
_entity_poly.pdbx_strand_id
1 'polypeptide(L)'
;MGPGMPVNPAAAMFVNAMGQVPGAGRKSSVLPILGVVLVVLLVGAGSVAFAFLKGSLFQPKGTANAKDFGIDPARATPEAILTAATKLAKGWRSDAQFRALSVNGLRVDGTVDLTSGNAQVEFFSPSRVAAFTEKGRQDSVKKFAFNSERIVFKDRWDVKKKPWKFVQATPTPSCPSSELGKVLKAAGAKADAKGILAVHPRYGATYKVNMGPLNKWYSLTDCKELFSAGSGSADDDE
;
A
#
# COMPACT_ATOMS: atom_id res chain seq x y z
N MET A 1 59.20 1.26 -9.21
CA MET A 1 58.41 0.01 -9.27
C MET A 1 57.18 0.16 -8.38
N GLY A 2 55.98 0.00 -8.95
CA GLY A 2 54.69 -0.14 -8.26
C GLY A 2 53.92 1.17 -7.97
N PRO A 3 52.58 1.17 -8.02
CA PRO A 3 51.79 1.15 -9.27
C PRO A 3 50.86 2.36 -9.41
N GLY A 4 50.62 2.78 -10.66
CA GLY A 4 49.64 3.79 -11.03
C GLY A 4 48.20 3.28 -10.86
N MET A 5 47.35 4.13 -10.31
CA MET A 5 45.92 3.85 -10.19
C MET A 5 45.20 4.13 -11.52
N PRO A 6 44.25 3.27 -11.94
CA PRO A 6 43.44 3.51 -13.12
C PRO A 6 42.37 4.58 -12.84
N VAL A 7 42.35 5.63 -13.67
CA VAL A 7 41.24 6.58 -13.76
C VAL A 7 40.08 5.93 -14.53
N ASN A 8 38.91 5.91 -13.90
CA ASN A 8 37.68 5.34 -14.47
C ASN A 8 36.97 6.38 -15.36
N PRO A 9 36.74 6.12 -16.66
CA PRO A 9 36.18 7.10 -17.61
C PRO A 9 34.65 7.13 -17.60
N ALA A 10 34.04 7.30 -16.42
CA ALA A 10 32.57 7.37 -16.29
C ALA A 10 32.05 8.66 -15.62
N ALA A 11 32.94 9.63 -15.36
CA ALA A 11 32.59 10.92 -14.73
C ALA A 11 32.67 12.11 -15.71
N ALA A 12 32.41 11.90 -16.99
CA ALA A 12 32.55 12.92 -18.02
C ALA A 12 31.38 12.95 -19.02
N MET A 13 30.13 12.90 -18.55
CA MET A 13 28.97 13.30 -19.37
C MET A 13 27.81 13.72 -18.46
N PHE A 14 27.86 14.91 -17.85
CA PHE A 14 26.66 15.66 -17.41
C PHE A 14 27.07 17.09 -17.04
N VAL A 15 27.75 17.78 -17.95
CA VAL A 15 27.91 19.25 -17.90
C VAL A 15 27.73 19.74 -19.34
N ASN A 16 26.61 20.40 -19.58
CA ASN A 16 26.25 21.31 -20.68
C ASN A 16 24.89 20.97 -21.27
N ALA A 17 23.84 21.59 -20.73
CA ALA A 17 22.67 21.98 -21.52
C ALA A 17 21.68 22.84 -20.70
N MET A 18 22.13 23.78 -19.86
CA MET A 18 21.27 24.89 -19.40
C MET A 18 22.11 26.10 -19.04
N GLY A 19 21.93 27.20 -19.77
CA GLY A 19 22.30 28.53 -19.31
C GLY A 19 23.16 29.33 -20.28
N GLN A 20 22.56 29.90 -21.32
CA GLN A 20 22.99 31.21 -21.84
C GLN A 20 21.97 31.81 -22.81
N VAL A 21 21.26 32.85 -22.37
CA VAL A 21 20.66 33.91 -23.22
C VAL A 21 20.45 35.14 -22.30
N PRO A 22 20.58 36.42 -22.72
CA PRO A 22 21.29 37.02 -23.86
C PRO A 22 22.21 38.22 -23.49
N GLY A 23 23.25 38.42 -24.31
CA GLY A 23 23.87 39.73 -24.54
C GLY A 23 23.27 40.41 -25.77
N ALA A 24 23.17 41.74 -25.73
CA ALA A 24 22.45 42.58 -26.67
C ALA A 24 23.09 42.71 -28.07
N GLY A 25 22.23 42.85 -29.09
CA GLY A 25 22.45 43.72 -30.24
C GLY A 25 22.94 43.11 -31.56
N ARG A 26 22.03 42.84 -32.51
CA ARG A 26 22.03 43.48 -33.85
C ARG A 26 20.88 42.98 -34.75
N LYS A 27 20.14 43.97 -35.25
CA LYS A 27 19.32 44.10 -36.48
C LYS A 27 19.21 42.92 -37.46
N SER A 28 17.96 42.78 -37.94
CA SER A 28 17.57 42.56 -39.34
C SER A 28 17.02 41.17 -39.73
N SER A 29 15.69 41.12 -39.75
CA SER A 29 14.88 40.77 -40.94
C SER A 29 14.46 39.32 -41.22
N VAL A 30 13.13 39.20 -41.36
CA VAL A 30 12.35 38.28 -42.22
C VAL A 30 12.05 36.88 -41.66
N LEU A 31 10.83 36.78 -41.09
CA LEU A 31 9.97 35.59 -41.03
C LEU A 31 9.56 35.19 -42.47
N PRO A 32 9.27 33.91 -42.78
CA PRO A 32 8.02 33.33 -42.28
C PRO A 32 7.98 31.81 -41.99
N ILE A 33 7.17 31.48 -40.97
CA ILE A 33 6.06 30.51 -41.02
C ILE A 33 6.37 29.12 -41.62
N LEU A 34 6.57 28.11 -40.76
CA LEU A 34 6.07 26.73 -40.94
C LEU A 34 6.50 25.88 -39.73
N GLY A 35 5.53 25.50 -38.86
CA GLY A 35 5.81 24.57 -37.76
C GLY A 35 4.92 24.66 -36.52
N VAL A 36 3.82 25.43 -36.53
CA VAL A 36 2.86 25.53 -35.39
C VAL A 36 1.52 24.86 -35.72
N VAL A 37 1.56 23.62 -36.24
CA VAL A 37 0.35 22.81 -36.45
C VAL A 37 0.57 21.40 -35.91
N LEU A 38 0.84 21.26 -34.61
CA LEU A 38 0.63 19.99 -33.89
C LEU A 38 0.42 20.17 -32.36
N VAL A 39 -0.16 21.29 -31.91
CA VAL A 39 -0.44 21.51 -30.47
C VAL A 39 -1.93 21.74 -30.19
N VAL A 40 -2.77 21.98 -31.21
CA VAL A 40 -4.19 22.36 -31.00
C VAL A 40 -5.16 21.17 -31.00
N LEU A 41 -4.74 19.97 -31.43
CA LEU A 41 -5.59 18.75 -31.41
C LEU A 41 -5.54 17.95 -30.08
N LEU A 42 -4.84 18.44 -29.06
CA LEU A 42 -4.83 17.85 -27.70
C LEU A 42 -5.62 18.63 -26.65
N VAL A 43 -6.22 19.78 -27.03
CA VAL A 43 -6.93 20.66 -26.08
C VAL A 43 -8.44 20.39 -26.05
N GLY A 44 -9.00 19.67 -27.03
CA GLY A 44 -10.45 19.46 -27.17
C GLY A 44 -11.05 18.24 -26.44
N ALA A 45 -10.23 17.30 -25.95
CA ALA A 45 -10.71 16.06 -25.31
C ALA A 45 -10.08 15.80 -23.93
N GLY A 46 -9.43 16.81 -23.34
CA GLY A 46 -8.56 16.65 -22.17
C GLY A 46 -9.15 17.02 -20.82
N SER A 47 -10.43 17.40 -20.72
CA SER A 47 -10.99 17.98 -19.48
C SER A 47 -11.43 16.97 -18.42
N VAL A 48 -11.63 15.69 -18.77
CA VAL A 48 -12.03 14.66 -17.78
C VAL A 48 -10.83 13.88 -17.23
N ALA A 49 -9.80 13.66 -18.05
CA ALA A 49 -8.59 12.92 -17.63
C ALA A 49 -7.68 13.76 -16.72
N PHE A 50 -7.59 15.08 -16.93
CA PHE A 50 -6.70 15.94 -16.14
C PHE A 50 -7.22 16.22 -14.72
N ALA A 51 -8.55 16.19 -14.51
CA ALA A 51 -9.16 16.30 -13.19
C ALA A 51 -8.87 15.06 -12.32
N PHE A 52 -8.86 13.87 -12.93
CA PHE A 52 -8.48 12.62 -12.24
C PHE A 52 -6.99 12.57 -11.89
N LEU A 53 -6.13 13.16 -12.71
CA LEU A 53 -4.69 13.21 -12.46
C LEU A 53 -4.31 14.17 -11.31
N LYS A 54 -5.01 15.31 -11.15
CA LYS A 54 -4.76 16.26 -10.05
C LYS A 54 -5.23 15.75 -8.69
N GLY A 55 -6.30 14.95 -8.63
CA GLY A 55 -6.74 14.29 -7.39
C GLY A 55 -5.78 13.20 -6.89
N SER A 56 -4.97 12.63 -7.80
CA SER A 56 -3.99 11.58 -7.49
C SER A 56 -2.63 12.10 -7.04
N LEU A 57 -2.25 13.35 -7.37
CA LEU A 57 -0.88 13.84 -7.18
C LEU A 57 -0.65 14.64 -5.88
N PHE A 58 -1.72 15.07 -5.21
CA PHE A 58 -1.63 15.82 -3.95
C PHE A 58 -2.67 15.35 -2.95
N GLN A 59 -2.55 14.11 -2.48
CA GLN A 59 -3.23 13.74 -1.24
C GLN A 59 -2.57 14.49 -0.07
N PRO A 60 -3.35 15.15 0.82
CA PRO A 60 -2.78 15.81 1.98
C PRO A 60 -1.98 14.79 2.79
N LYS A 61 -0.74 15.18 3.15
CA LYS A 61 0.19 14.34 3.91
C LYS A 61 -0.55 13.71 5.09
N GLY A 62 -0.76 12.39 5.02
CA GLY A 62 -1.25 11.59 6.14
C GLY A 62 -2.72 11.16 6.10
N THR A 63 -3.59 11.63 5.19
CA THR A 63 -4.99 11.15 5.13
C THR A 63 -5.62 11.16 3.72
N ALA A 64 -6.55 10.22 3.47
CA ALA A 64 -7.51 10.25 2.35
C ALA A 64 -8.94 10.01 2.85
N ASN A 65 -9.94 10.38 2.06
CA ASN A 65 -11.35 10.06 2.36
C ASN A 65 -11.63 8.59 2.01
N ALA A 66 -12.27 7.84 2.91
CA ALA A 66 -12.56 6.42 2.69
C ALA A 66 -13.55 6.20 1.53
N LYS A 67 -14.51 7.11 1.34
CA LYS A 67 -15.54 7.02 0.28
C LYS A 67 -14.95 7.12 -1.13
N ASP A 68 -13.90 7.94 -1.31
CA ASP A 68 -13.19 8.09 -2.60
C ASP A 68 -12.51 6.79 -3.06
N PHE A 69 -12.36 5.83 -2.14
CA PHE A 69 -11.79 4.51 -2.38
C PHE A 69 -12.84 3.39 -2.31
N GLY A 70 -14.13 3.73 -2.38
CA GLY A 70 -15.23 2.77 -2.42
C GLY A 70 -15.50 2.07 -1.07
N ILE A 71 -14.99 2.63 0.03
CA ILE A 71 -15.29 2.12 1.37
C ILE A 71 -16.59 2.76 1.86
N ASP A 72 -17.65 1.94 1.90
CA ASP A 72 -18.87 2.27 2.64
C ASP A 72 -18.71 1.80 4.10
N PRO A 73 -18.69 2.71 5.09
CA PRO A 73 -18.54 2.35 6.51
C PRO A 73 -19.61 1.39 7.03
N ALA A 74 -20.80 1.39 6.43
CA ALA A 74 -21.89 0.51 6.85
C ALA A 74 -21.71 -0.93 6.35
N ARG A 75 -20.97 -1.12 5.25
CA ARG A 75 -20.83 -2.40 4.54
C ARG A 75 -19.37 -2.74 4.19
N ALA A 76 -18.43 -2.15 4.91
CA ALA A 76 -17.02 -2.33 4.65
C ALA A 76 -16.64 -3.80 4.81
N THR A 77 -15.84 -4.33 3.89
CA THR A 77 -15.31 -5.69 3.97
C THR A 77 -13.78 -5.68 4.00
N PRO A 78 -13.14 -6.74 4.53
CA PRO A 78 -11.69 -6.88 4.49
C PRO A 78 -11.11 -6.76 3.07
N GLU A 79 -11.81 -7.27 2.05
CA GLU A 79 -11.38 -7.21 0.64
C GLU A 79 -11.43 -5.79 0.09
N ALA A 80 -12.49 -5.04 0.40
CA ALA A 80 -12.63 -3.65 -0.03
C ALA A 80 -11.53 -2.79 0.60
N ILE A 81 -11.29 -3.00 1.91
CA ILE A 81 -10.22 -2.33 2.66
C ILE A 81 -8.85 -2.65 2.05
N LEU A 82 -8.57 -3.92 1.77
CA LEU A 82 -7.30 -4.34 1.17
C LEU A 82 -7.13 -3.80 -0.26
N THR A 83 -8.20 -3.75 -1.04
CA THR A 83 -8.20 -3.20 -2.40
C THR A 83 -7.91 -1.70 -2.40
N ALA A 84 -8.58 -0.95 -1.52
CA ALA A 84 -8.34 0.47 -1.30
C ALA A 84 -6.88 0.73 -0.87
N ALA A 85 -6.39 -0.04 0.10
CA ALA A 85 -5.02 0.06 0.59
C ALA A 85 -4.00 -0.29 -0.50
N THR A 86 -4.28 -1.29 -1.34
CA THR A 86 -3.42 -1.67 -2.48
C THR A 86 -3.29 -0.54 -3.47
N LYS A 87 -4.41 0.11 -3.85
CA LYS A 87 -4.40 1.26 -4.76
C LYS A 87 -3.55 2.41 -4.21
N LEU A 88 -3.72 2.73 -2.93
CA LEU A 88 -2.93 3.75 -2.23
C LEU A 88 -1.45 3.38 -2.15
N ALA A 89 -1.15 2.12 -1.80
CA ALA A 89 0.22 1.62 -1.71
C ALA A 89 0.93 1.67 -3.06
N LYS A 90 0.24 1.32 -4.16
CA LYS A 90 0.78 1.43 -5.52
C LYS A 90 1.01 2.87 -5.97
N GLY A 91 0.16 3.81 -5.52
CA GLY A 91 0.40 5.24 -5.71
C GLY A 91 1.61 5.77 -4.93
N TRP A 92 1.88 5.21 -3.75
CA TRP A 92 3.07 5.53 -2.95
C TRP A 92 4.36 4.93 -3.54
N ARG A 93 4.35 3.62 -3.85
CA ARG A 93 5.47 2.89 -4.47
C ARG A 93 4.93 1.84 -5.44
N SER A 94 5.41 1.87 -6.68
CA SER A 94 4.99 0.90 -7.71
C SER A 94 5.33 -0.55 -7.33
N ASP A 95 6.45 -0.76 -6.61
CA ASP A 95 6.90 -2.07 -6.13
C ASP A 95 6.29 -2.46 -4.77
N ALA A 96 5.35 -1.70 -4.21
CA ALA A 96 4.73 -2.03 -2.93
C ALA A 96 4.08 -3.42 -2.95
N GLN A 97 4.36 -4.22 -1.92
CA GLN A 97 3.85 -5.57 -1.72
C GLN A 97 3.07 -5.66 -0.41
N PHE A 98 1.98 -6.43 -0.43
CA PHE A 98 1.15 -6.66 0.74
C PHE A 98 1.93 -7.41 1.82
N ARG A 99 1.85 -6.92 3.06
CA ARG A 99 2.51 -7.52 4.22
C ARG A 99 1.52 -8.04 5.22
N ALA A 100 0.58 -7.22 5.66
CA ALA A 100 -0.29 -7.62 6.76
C ALA A 100 -1.62 -6.88 6.70
N LEU A 101 -2.67 -7.56 7.17
CA LEU A 101 -4.00 -7.00 7.38
C LEU A 101 -4.41 -7.35 8.80
N SER A 102 -4.84 -6.35 9.56
CA SER A 102 -5.44 -6.54 10.88
C SER A 102 -6.76 -5.77 10.92
N VAL A 103 -7.83 -6.48 11.21
CA VAL A 103 -9.18 -5.92 11.32
C VAL A 103 -9.69 -6.27 12.70
N ASN A 104 -9.81 -5.28 13.57
CA ASN A 104 -10.62 -5.35 14.77
C ASN A 104 -12.07 -4.96 14.39
N GLY A 105 -13.07 -5.52 15.05
CA GLY A 105 -14.47 -5.28 14.70
C GLY A 105 -14.97 -6.04 13.46
N LEU A 106 -14.35 -7.17 13.11
CA LEU A 106 -14.95 -8.10 12.14
C LEU A 106 -16.28 -8.61 12.71
N ARG A 107 -17.36 -8.54 11.93
CA ARG A 107 -18.68 -9.06 12.29
C ARG A 107 -18.87 -10.46 11.73
N VAL A 108 -19.84 -11.19 12.29
CA VAL A 108 -20.17 -12.57 11.90
C VAL A 108 -20.64 -12.70 10.44
N ASP A 109 -21.14 -11.65 9.83
CA ASP A 109 -21.51 -11.65 8.41
C ASP A 109 -20.34 -11.38 7.45
N GLY A 110 -19.12 -11.18 7.98
CA GLY A 110 -17.91 -10.86 7.21
C GLY A 110 -17.67 -9.36 7.01
N THR A 111 -18.60 -8.50 7.44
CA THR A 111 -18.41 -7.04 7.36
C THR A 111 -17.53 -6.53 8.51
N VAL A 112 -17.08 -5.29 8.38
CA VAL A 112 -16.14 -4.65 9.31
C VAL A 112 -16.77 -3.41 9.92
N ASP A 113 -16.71 -3.32 11.25
CA ASP A 113 -17.07 -2.11 11.98
C ASP A 113 -15.92 -1.10 12.02
N LEU A 114 -16.02 -0.07 11.17
CA LEU A 114 -15.01 0.98 11.03
C LEU A 114 -15.15 2.16 12.02
N THR A 115 -16.12 2.12 12.94
CA THR A 115 -16.40 3.25 13.85
C THR A 115 -15.23 3.65 14.76
N SER A 116 -14.29 2.74 15.08
CA SER A 116 -13.16 3.02 15.99
C SER A 116 -11.76 2.91 15.36
N GLY A 117 -11.63 3.04 14.04
CA GLY A 117 -10.29 3.00 13.39
C GLY A 117 -9.66 1.60 13.38
N ASN A 118 -10.51 0.59 13.29
CA ASN A 118 -10.18 -0.77 13.67
C ASN A 118 -9.52 -1.61 12.57
N ALA A 119 -9.42 -1.12 11.34
CA ALA A 119 -8.80 -1.86 10.24
C ALA A 119 -7.49 -1.23 9.80
N GLN A 120 -6.46 -2.05 9.61
CA GLN A 120 -5.10 -1.63 9.33
C GLN A 120 -4.47 -2.55 8.30
N VAL A 121 -3.87 -1.97 7.27
CA VAL A 121 -3.17 -2.70 6.20
C VAL A 121 -1.74 -2.20 6.11
N GLU A 122 -0.78 -3.11 6.01
CA GLU A 122 0.64 -2.81 5.90
C GLU A 122 1.17 -3.27 4.53
N PHE A 123 1.92 -2.39 3.90
CA PHE A 123 2.68 -2.65 2.68
C PHE A 123 4.14 -2.32 2.89
N PHE A 124 5.02 -2.98 2.14
CA PHE A 124 6.44 -2.69 2.10
C PHE A 124 6.93 -2.58 0.65
N SER A 125 8.00 -1.83 0.44
CA SER A 125 8.70 -1.74 -0.84
C SER A 125 9.96 -2.62 -0.75
N PRO A 126 10.03 -3.76 -1.47
CA PRO A 126 11.17 -4.68 -1.43
C PRO A 126 12.50 -4.00 -1.73
N SER A 127 12.53 -3.10 -2.73
CA SER A 127 13.74 -2.37 -3.12
C SER A 127 14.25 -1.44 -2.00
N ARG A 128 13.33 -0.91 -1.18
CA ARG A 128 13.65 0.03 -0.09
C ARG A 128 13.98 -0.66 1.21
N VAL A 129 13.24 -1.71 1.60
CA VAL A 129 13.50 -2.42 2.87
C VAL A 129 14.87 -3.12 2.86
N ALA A 130 15.35 -3.50 1.68
CA ALA A 130 16.66 -4.11 1.48
C ALA A 130 17.80 -3.10 1.30
N ALA A 131 17.52 -1.79 1.28
CA ALA A 131 18.53 -0.77 1.02
C ALA A 131 19.64 -0.76 2.10
N PHE A 132 20.89 -0.58 1.67
CA PHE A 132 22.05 -0.60 2.57
C PHE A 132 22.12 0.62 3.49
N THR A 133 21.65 1.78 3.04
CA THR A 133 21.66 3.01 3.83
C THR A 133 20.36 3.16 4.62
N GLU A 134 20.44 3.69 5.84
CA GLU A 134 19.25 4.00 6.64
C GLU A 134 18.32 4.96 5.90
N LYS A 135 18.87 6.00 5.26
CA LYS A 135 18.12 6.93 4.42
C LYS A 135 17.39 6.23 3.27
N GLY A 136 17.97 5.19 2.67
CA GLY A 136 17.31 4.39 1.65
C GLY A 136 16.14 3.56 2.18
N ARG A 137 16.17 3.20 3.47
CA ARG A 137 15.12 2.46 4.20
C ARG A 137 14.07 3.36 4.83
N GLN A 138 14.33 4.66 4.94
CA GLN A 138 13.30 5.63 5.30
C GLN A 138 12.20 5.56 4.23
N ASP A 139 10.93 5.47 4.65
CA ASP A 139 9.81 5.31 3.72
C ASP A 139 9.84 3.97 2.94
N SER A 140 10.17 2.87 3.64
CA SER A 140 10.16 1.51 3.07
C SER A 140 8.93 0.68 3.45
N VAL A 141 8.17 1.12 4.47
CA VAL A 141 6.97 0.45 4.97
C VAL A 141 5.89 1.50 5.22
N LYS A 142 4.69 1.25 4.70
CA LYS A 142 3.52 2.12 4.86
C LYS A 142 2.38 1.37 5.49
N LYS A 143 1.73 2.02 6.45
CA LYS A 143 0.53 1.52 7.12
C LYS A 143 -0.66 2.41 6.78
N PHE A 144 -1.75 1.79 6.41
CA PHE A 144 -3.03 2.41 6.09
C PHE A 144 -4.02 2.02 7.19
N ALA A 145 -4.47 2.98 8.00
CA ALA A 145 -5.47 2.76 9.03
C ALA A 145 -6.82 3.33 8.57
N PHE A 146 -7.87 2.53 8.64
CA PHE A 146 -9.20 2.85 8.14
C PHE A 146 -10.13 3.11 9.31
N ASN A 147 -10.81 4.26 9.27
CA ASN A 147 -11.97 4.56 10.11
C ASN A 147 -13.19 4.85 9.21
N SER A 148 -14.32 5.22 9.83
CA SER A 148 -15.58 5.49 9.12
C SER A 148 -15.52 6.64 8.12
N GLU A 149 -14.53 7.53 8.18
CA GLU A 149 -14.47 8.72 7.33
C GLU A 149 -13.22 8.76 6.46
N ARG A 150 -12.09 8.28 7.00
CA ARG A 150 -10.75 8.53 6.48
C ARG A 150 -9.87 7.30 6.54
N ILE A 151 -8.91 7.30 5.63
CA ILE A 151 -7.77 6.41 5.59
C ILE A 151 -6.57 7.22 6.04
N VAL A 152 -5.97 6.88 7.17
CA VAL A 152 -4.79 7.54 7.75
C VAL A 152 -3.53 6.79 7.34
N PHE A 153 -2.54 7.52 6.85
CA PHE A 153 -1.25 6.98 6.44
C PHE A 153 -0.22 7.18 7.55
N LYS A 154 0.43 6.10 7.97
CA LYS A 154 1.53 6.18 8.94
C LYS A 154 2.78 5.52 8.37
N ASP A 155 3.90 6.20 8.49
CA ASP A 155 5.21 5.60 8.23
C ASP A 155 5.60 4.73 9.41
N ARG A 156 6.18 3.57 9.12
CA ARG A 156 6.74 2.66 10.13
C ARG A 156 8.25 2.88 10.25
N TRP A 157 8.72 3.14 11.48
CA TRP A 157 10.11 3.55 11.80
C TRP A 157 11.08 2.36 11.97
N ASP A 158 10.59 1.14 11.93
CA ASP A 158 11.27 -0.06 12.40
C ASP A 158 12.31 -0.65 11.42
N VAL A 159 12.32 -0.27 10.14
CA VAL A 159 13.35 -0.72 9.17
C VAL A 159 14.62 0.14 9.21
N LYS A 160 14.67 1.18 10.05
CA LYS A 160 15.79 2.13 10.04
C LYS A 160 17.11 1.49 10.47
N LYS A 161 17.08 0.60 11.46
CA LYS A 161 18.30 0.05 12.06
C LYS A 161 18.94 -1.07 11.24
N LYS A 162 18.16 -1.94 10.61
CA LYS A 162 18.68 -3.09 9.85
C LYS A 162 17.85 -3.33 8.59
N PRO A 163 18.49 -3.61 7.43
CA PRO A 163 17.77 -4.00 6.23
C PRO A 163 17.02 -5.31 6.46
N TRP A 164 15.81 -5.40 5.93
CA TRP A 164 15.10 -6.66 5.91
C TRP A 164 15.60 -7.47 4.71
N LYS A 165 16.13 -8.67 4.97
CA LYS A 165 16.56 -9.61 3.92
C LYS A 165 15.48 -10.67 3.72
N PHE A 166 15.29 -11.10 2.47
CA PHE A 166 14.39 -12.20 2.11
C PHE A 166 12.93 -12.00 2.57
N VAL A 167 12.43 -10.77 2.50
CA VAL A 167 11.04 -10.47 2.88
C VAL A 167 10.11 -11.04 1.84
N GLN A 168 9.29 -12.00 2.25
CA GLN A 168 8.24 -12.55 1.40
C GLN A 168 6.97 -11.69 1.51
N ALA A 169 6.35 -11.43 0.38
CA ALA A 169 5.00 -10.88 0.35
C ALA A 169 4.03 -11.86 0.99
N THR A 170 3.03 -11.34 1.68
CA THR A 170 1.94 -12.19 2.16
C THR A 170 0.98 -12.48 1.02
N PRO A 171 0.49 -13.72 0.87
CA PRO A 171 -0.54 -14.02 -0.10
C PRO A 171 -1.75 -13.11 0.13
N THR A 172 -2.31 -12.58 -0.96
CA THR A 172 -3.54 -11.79 -0.89
C THR A 172 -4.70 -12.76 -0.61
N PRO A 173 -5.53 -12.52 0.43
CA PRO A 173 -6.75 -13.30 0.63
C PRO A 173 -7.61 -13.26 -0.63
N SER A 174 -8.00 -14.43 -1.14
CA SER A 174 -8.92 -14.55 -2.27
C SER A 174 -10.29 -15.06 -1.83
N CYS A 175 -10.40 -15.62 -0.63
CA CYS A 175 -11.68 -16.04 -0.11
C CYS A 175 -12.56 -14.82 0.21
N PRO A 176 -13.80 -14.74 -0.30
CA PRO A 176 -14.72 -13.66 0.04
C PRO A 176 -15.13 -13.68 1.50
N SER A 177 -15.17 -12.52 2.14
CA SER A 177 -15.64 -12.32 3.52
C SER A 177 -17.06 -12.83 3.76
N SER A 178 -17.92 -12.83 2.73
CA SER A 178 -19.25 -13.45 2.81
C SER A 178 -19.19 -14.95 3.06
N GLU A 179 -18.23 -15.66 2.45
CA GLU A 179 -18.00 -17.09 2.71
C GLU A 179 -17.40 -17.30 4.09
N LEU A 180 -16.44 -16.46 4.50
CA LEU A 180 -15.94 -16.47 5.88
C LEU A 180 -17.09 -16.28 6.87
N GLY A 181 -18.01 -15.35 6.64
CA GLY A 181 -19.16 -15.14 7.50
C GLY A 181 -20.05 -16.38 7.64
N LYS A 182 -20.25 -17.14 6.55
CA LYS A 182 -20.96 -18.43 6.61
C LYS A 182 -20.22 -19.45 7.48
N VAL A 183 -18.89 -19.55 7.32
CA VAL A 183 -18.04 -20.45 8.11
C VAL A 183 -18.07 -20.07 9.60
N LEU A 184 -17.99 -18.77 9.94
CA LEU A 184 -18.07 -18.30 11.32
C LEU A 184 -19.42 -18.60 11.96
N LYS A 185 -20.53 -18.39 11.24
CA LYS A 185 -21.87 -18.77 11.70
C LYS A 185 -21.98 -20.27 11.96
N ALA A 186 -21.49 -21.10 11.02
CA ALA A 186 -21.48 -22.55 11.16
C ALA A 186 -20.61 -23.02 12.34
N ALA A 187 -19.53 -22.29 12.65
CA ALA A 187 -18.69 -22.54 13.82
C ALA A 187 -19.32 -22.08 15.15
N GLY A 188 -20.52 -21.49 15.14
CA GLY A 188 -21.24 -21.08 16.34
C GLY A 188 -20.96 -19.63 16.80
N ALA A 189 -20.45 -18.77 15.92
CA ALA A 189 -20.30 -17.35 16.23
C ALA A 189 -21.67 -16.70 16.52
N LYS A 190 -21.79 -16.00 17.65
CA LYS A 190 -23.01 -15.27 18.02
C LYS A 190 -23.22 -14.09 17.07
N ALA A 191 -24.44 -13.84 16.61
CA ALA A 191 -24.73 -12.84 15.57
C ALA A 191 -24.23 -11.41 15.89
N ASP A 192 -24.17 -11.03 17.16
CA ASP A 192 -23.70 -9.74 17.66
C ASP A 192 -22.19 -9.71 17.99
N ALA A 193 -21.49 -10.84 17.86
CA ALA A 193 -20.07 -10.93 18.15
C ALA A 193 -19.24 -10.08 17.19
N LYS A 194 -18.22 -9.43 17.76
CA LYS A 194 -17.16 -8.74 17.03
C LYS A 194 -15.84 -9.44 17.32
N GLY A 195 -15.02 -9.58 16.28
CA GLY A 195 -13.77 -10.29 16.34
C GLY A 195 -12.61 -9.53 15.72
N ILE A 196 -11.45 -10.15 15.80
CA ILE A 196 -10.20 -9.74 15.18
C ILE A 196 -9.88 -10.72 14.06
N LEU A 197 -9.66 -10.20 12.86
CA LEU A 197 -9.05 -10.93 11.75
C LEU A 197 -7.62 -10.45 11.54
N ALA A 198 -6.68 -11.38 11.41
CA ALA A 198 -5.28 -11.07 11.20
C ALA A 198 -4.68 -11.93 10.09
N VAL A 199 -4.06 -11.26 9.12
CA VAL A 199 -3.25 -11.82 8.03
C VAL A 199 -1.85 -11.26 8.20
N HIS A 200 -0.84 -12.13 8.23
CA HIS A 200 0.55 -11.73 8.48
C HIS A 200 1.52 -12.68 7.77
N PRO A 201 2.74 -12.26 7.38
CA PRO A 201 3.66 -13.15 6.65
C PRO A 201 4.03 -14.39 7.46
N ARG A 202 4.05 -14.28 8.79
CA ARG A 202 4.32 -15.41 9.72
C ARG A 202 3.22 -16.48 9.70
N TYR A 203 2.05 -16.18 9.17
CA TYR A 203 0.91 -17.10 9.10
C TYR A 203 0.86 -17.85 7.76
N GLY A 204 1.79 -17.56 6.84
CA GLY A 204 1.82 -18.17 5.52
C GLY A 204 0.53 -17.93 4.75
N ALA A 205 -0.08 -19.00 4.21
CA ALA A 205 -1.30 -18.94 3.43
C ALA A 205 -2.59 -18.94 4.27
N THR A 206 -2.53 -18.46 5.51
CA THR A 206 -3.64 -18.53 6.47
C THR A 206 -3.95 -17.19 7.12
N TYR A 207 -5.17 -17.05 7.62
CA TYR A 207 -5.56 -15.96 8.50
C TYR A 207 -6.13 -16.48 9.81
N LYS A 208 -5.87 -15.73 10.87
CA LYS A 208 -6.37 -16.01 12.21
C LYS A 208 -7.63 -15.18 12.46
N VAL A 209 -8.68 -15.82 12.97
CA VAL A 209 -9.87 -15.12 13.48
C VAL A 209 -10.02 -15.42 14.96
N ASN A 210 -10.14 -14.35 15.75
CA ASN A 210 -10.52 -14.41 17.15
C ASN A 210 -11.87 -13.71 17.33
N MET A 211 -12.92 -14.42 17.75
CA MET A 211 -14.27 -13.90 17.89
C MET A 211 -14.98 -14.56 19.06
N GLY A 212 -14.94 -13.91 20.22
CA GLY A 212 -15.45 -14.50 21.47
C GLY A 212 -14.69 -15.80 21.80
N PRO A 213 -15.38 -16.95 21.96
CA PRO A 213 -14.71 -18.23 22.22
C PRO A 213 -14.04 -18.82 20.97
N LEU A 214 -14.29 -18.28 19.77
CA LEU A 214 -13.67 -18.77 18.55
C LEU A 214 -12.25 -18.22 18.43
N ASN A 215 -11.27 -19.10 18.34
CA ASN A 215 -9.89 -18.77 18.03
C ASN A 215 -9.37 -19.79 17.01
N LYS A 216 -9.57 -19.48 15.73
CA LYS A 216 -9.46 -20.44 14.63
C LYS A 216 -8.58 -19.91 13.51
N TRP A 217 -8.01 -20.84 12.75
CA TRP A 217 -7.21 -20.57 11.58
C TRP A 217 -7.94 -21.00 10.32
N TYR A 218 -7.92 -20.14 9.31
CA TYR A 218 -8.60 -20.36 8.05
C TYR A 218 -7.64 -20.16 6.88
N SER A 219 -7.87 -20.91 5.82
CA SER A 219 -7.18 -20.77 4.54
C SER A 219 -7.53 -19.44 3.87
N LEU A 220 -6.51 -18.71 3.39
CA LEU A 220 -6.69 -17.46 2.64
C LEU A 220 -7.42 -17.66 1.30
N THR A 221 -7.42 -18.87 0.76
CA THR A 221 -7.93 -19.14 -0.58
C THR A 221 -9.38 -19.60 -0.60
N ASP A 222 -9.74 -20.51 0.30
CA ASP A 222 -11.05 -21.19 0.30
C ASP A 222 -11.82 -21.09 1.61
N CYS A 223 -11.35 -20.27 2.57
CA CYS A 223 -11.96 -20.08 3.90
C CYS A 223 -12.13 -21.36 4.73
N LYS A 224 -11.54 -22.49 4.33
CA LYS A 224 -11.64 -23.72 5.12
C LYS A 224 -10.92 -23.54 6.44
N GLU A 225 -11.55 -23.99 7.52
CA GLU A 225 -10.88 -24.14 8.81
C GLU A 225 -9.74 -25.13 8.64
N LEU A 226 -8.53 -24.73 9.05
CA LEU A 226 -7.35 -25.57 8.93
C LEU A 226 -7.09 -26.28 10.25
N PHE A 227 -7.06 -25.53 11.35
CA PHE A 227 -6.84 -26.07 12.69
C PHE A 227 -7.53 -25.19 13.74
N SER A 228 -8.18 -25.83 14.71
CA SER A 228 -8.50 -25.18 15.98
C SER A 228 -7.21 -25.10 16.77
N ALA A 229 -6.78 -23.92 17.19
CA ALA A 229 -5.80 -23.88 18.27
C ALA A 229 -6.48 -24.59 19.46
N GLY A 230 -6.02 -25.79 19.81
CA GLY A 230 -6.23 -26.31 21.15
C GLY A 230 -5.74 -25.24 22.12
N SER A 231 -6.37 -25.15 23.28
CA SER A 231 -6.01 -24.24 24.38
C SER A 231 -4.61 -24.51 24.95
N GLY A 232 -3.58 -24.48 24.11
CA GLY A 232 -2.18 -24.51 24.49
C GLY A 232 -1.78 -23.14 24.97
N SER A 233 -1.39 -23.10 26.24
CA SER A 233 -0.92 -21.96 27.00
C SER A 233 0.03 -21.06 26.19
N ALA A 234 -0.23 -19.77 26.30
CA ALA A 234 0.71 -18.73 25.94
C ALA A 234 1.83 -18.73 26.99
N ASP A 235 2.86 -19.54 26.77
CA ASP A 235 4.16 -19.41 27.44
C ASP A 235 5.20 -19.81 26.40
N ASP A 236 5.76 -18.83 25.69
CA ASP A 236 7.05 -18.89 25.00
C ASP A 236 7.40 -17.45 24.55
N ASP A 237 7.62 -16.59 25.55
CA ASP A 237 8.45 -15.40 25.43
C ASP A 237 9.81 -15.75 26.06
N GLU A 238 10.80 -16.12 25.23
CA GLU A 238 12.22 -15.78 25.44
C GLU A 238 13.00 -15.77 24.11
#